data_AF-A0A5D4NKQ1-F1
#
_entry.id   AF-A0A5D4NKQ1-F1
#
_cell.length_a   1.000
_cell.length_b   1.000
_cell.length_c   1.000
_cell.angle_alpha   90.00
_cell.angle_beta   90.00
_cell.angle_gamma   90.00
#
_symmetry.space_group_name_H-M   'P 1'
#
loop_
_entity.id
_entity.type
_entity.pdbx_description
1 polymer ?
#
loop_
_entity_poly.entity_id
_entity_poly.type
_entity_poly.pdbx_seq_one_letter_code
_entity_poly.pdbx_strand_id
1 'polypeptide(L)'
;MRSFSGKIMVQEEKGSEVLMLRTIPVAKLFALYNEEEIELSIYQLNPLAGKNLVKSYQGIAEVFFFEGNQMFYTGTKYVNDFWVNDEDIIQELETLVGKDVIILVNNRKIK
;
A
#
# COMPACT_ATOMS: atom_id res chain seq x y z
N MET A 1 9.34 -13.43 2.93
CA MET A 1 8.22 -13.10 2.02
C MET A 1 6.90 -13.07 2.79
N ARG A 2 6.22 -11.91 2.80
CA ARG A 2 4.84 -11.73 3.28
C ARG A 2 3.92 -11.47 2.08
N SER A 3 2.63 -11.76 2.26
CA SER A 3 1.59 -11.56 1.25
C SER A 3 0.40 -10.84 1.86
N PHE A 4 -0.07 -9.80 1.18
CA PHE A 4 -1.29 -9.08 1.51
C PHE A 4 -2.27 -9.23 0.36
N SER A 5 -3.53 -9.54 0.63
CA SER A 5 -4.53 -9.74 -0.43
C SER A 5 -5.86 -9.15 -0.06
N GLY A 6 -6.61 -8.71 -1.06
CA GLY A 6 -7.96 -8.20 -0.89
C GLY A 6 -8.30 -7.15 -1.93
N LYS A 7 -9.46 -6.52 -1.75
CA LYS A 7 -9.94 -5.47 -2.63
C LYS A 7 -9.28 -4.14 -2.27
N ILE A 8 -8.78 -3.42 -3.27
CA ILE A 8 -8.36 -2.03 -3.12
C ILE A 8 -9.60 -1.14 -3.13
N MET A 9 -9.71 -0.26 -2.14
CA MET A 9 -10.82 0.69 -2.00
C MET A 9 -10.27 2.04 -1.55
N VAL A 10 -10.92 3.12 -1.97
CA VAL A 10 -10.71 4.44 -1.39
C VAL A 10 -11.75 4.64 -0.30
N GLN A 11 -11.32 5.07 0.88
CA GLN A 11 -12.19 5.47 1.96
C GLN A 11 -12.07 6.98 2.18
N GLU A 12 -13.19 7.69 2.04
CA GLU A 12 -13.27 9.11 2.38
C GLU A 12 -13.36 9.27 3.90
N GLU A 13 -12.37 9.94 4.47
CA GLU A 13 -12.34 10.41 5.84
C GLU A 13 -12.43 11.94 5.82
N LYS A 14 -12.94 12.58 6.88
CA LYS A 14 -13.20 14.02 6.89
C LYS A 14 -11.95 14.84 6.52
N GLY A 15 -11.84 15.23 5.25
CA GLY A 15 -10.72 15.99 4.69
C GLY A 15 -9.54 15.16 4.17
N SER A 16 -9.66 13.84 4.01
CA SER A 16 -8.60 12.99 3.43
C SER A 16 -9.18 11.75 2.75
N GLU A 17 -8.60 11.37 1.61
CA GLU A 17 -8.86 10.07 0.98
C GLU A 17 -7.76 9.09 1.39
N VAL A 18 -8.16 7.89 1.80
CA VAL A 18 -7.21 6.86 2.25
C VAL A 18 -7.36 5.63 1.37
N LEU A 19 -6.25 5.18 0.77
CA LEU A 19 -6.21 3.94 0.03
C LEU A 19 -6.13 2.76 1.01
N MET A 20 -7.14 1.89 0.92
CA MET A 20 -7.34 0.74 1.79
C MET A 20 -7.16 -0.55 1.01
N LEU A 21 -6.49 -1.53 1.63
CA LEU A 21 -6.59 -2.93 1.23
C LEU A 21 -7.48 -3.64 2.24
N ARG A 22 -8.68 -4.05 1.80
CA ARG A 22 -9.78 -4.43 2.69
C ARG A 22 -10.18 -3.28 3.62
N THR A 23 -9.76 -3.33 4.88
CA THR A 23 -10.11 -2.39 5.94
C THR A 23 -8.87 -1.80 6.60
N ILE A 24 -7.70 -1.94 5.98
CA ILE A 24 -6.42 -1.48 6.52
C ILE A 24 -5.79 -0.51 5.51
N PRO A 25 -5.34 0.69 5.95
CA PRO A 25 -4.59 1.60 5.08
C PRO A 25 -3.36 0.92 4.50
N VAL A 26 -3.10 1.15 3.22
CA VAL A 26 -2.00 0.47 2.51
C VAL A 26 -0.67 0.75 3.21
N ALA A 27 -0.31 2.00 3.48
CA ALA A 27 0.97 2.32 4.13
C ALA A 27 1.11 1.66 5.51
N LYS A 28 0.01 1.50 6.27
CA LYS A 28 0.01 0.79 7.56
C LYS A 28 0.45 -0.68 7.44
N LEU A 29 0.10 -1.35 6.33
CA LEU A 29 0.52 -2.73 6.07
C LEU A 29 2.04 -2.84 5.85
N PHE A 30 2.64 -1.79 5.31
CA PHE A 30 4.05 -1.76 4.93
C PHE A 30 4.94 -0.98 5.91
N ALA A 31 4.39 -0.38 6.96
CA ALA A 31 5.14 0.46 7.90
C ALA A 31 6.37 -0.22 8.52
N LEU A 32 6.36 -1.55 8.67
CA LEU A 32 7.50 -2.32 9.18
C LEU A 32 8.67 -2.48 8.19
N TYR A 33 8.51 -2.01 6.95
CA TYR A 33 9.51 -2.05 5.90
C TYR A 33 10.11 -0.67 5.61
N ASN A 34 9.73 0.37 6.37
CA ASN A 34 10.33 1.68 6.20
C ASN A 34 11.86 1.60 6.34
N GLU A 35 12.58 2.19 5.40
CA GLU A 35 14.05 2.19 5.25
C GLU A 35 14.67 0.80 4.97
N GLU A 36 13.87 -0.23 4.71
CA GLU A 36 14.36 -1.57 4.36
C GLU A 36 14.46 -1.76 2.84
N GLU A 37 15.50 -2.49 2.39
CA GLU A 37 15.54 -2.97 1.01
C GLU A 37 14.51 -4.09 0.81
N ILE A 38 13.56 -3.88 -0.10
CA ILE A 38 12.50 -4.82 -0.41
C ILE A 38 12.42 -5.16 -1.90
N GLU A 39 11.83 -6.32 -2.16
CA GLU A 39 11.22 -6.66 -3.44
C GLU A 39 9.70 -6.66 -3.25
N LEU A 40 8.99 -5.90 -4.07
CA LEU A 40 7.53 -5.79 -4.05
C LEU A 40 6.96 -6.25 -5.40
N SER A 41 5.89 -7.04 -5.39
CA SER A 41 5.19 -7.45 -6.61
C SER A 41 3.68 -7.33 -6.42
N ILE A 42 3.03 -6.61 -7.33
CA ILE A 42 1.59 -6.37 -7.32
C ILE A 42 0.96 -7.25 -8.38
N TYR A 43 0.01 -8.08 -7.98
CA TYR A 43 -0.79 -8.92 -8.86
C TYR A 43 -2.25 -8.49 -8.79
N GLN A 44 -2.89 -8.33 -9.94
CA GLN A 44 -4.35 -8.24 -10.02
C GLN A 44 -4.93 -9.64 -10.14
N LEU A 45 -5.97 -9.93 -9.36
CA LEU A 45 -6.77 -11.14 -9.50
C LEU A 45 -7.88 -10.93 -10.53
N ASN A 46 -7.90 -11.79 -11.53
CA ASN A 46 -8.94 -11.87 -12.54
C ASN A 46 -9.65 -13.22 -12.42
N PRO A 47 -10.97 -13.25 -12.14
CA PRO A 47 -11.73 -14.49 -12.01
C PRO A 47 -11.65 -15.44 -13.21
N LEU A 48 -11.37 -14.92 -14.42
CA LEU A 48 -11.31 -15.68 -15.67
C LEU A 48 -9.89 -16.07 -16.07
N ALA A 49 -8.89 -15.28 -15.68
CA ALA A 49 -7.50 -15.44 -16.14
C ALA A 49 -6.51 -15.81 -15.01
N GLY A 50 -6.96 -15.91 -13.76
CA GLY A 50 -6.11 -16.19 -12.61
C GLY A 50 -5.44 -14.92 -12.07
N LYS A 51 -4.12 -14.93 -11.90
CA LYS A 51 -3.36 -13.78 -11.40
C LYS A 51 -2.51 -13.18 -12.53
N ASN A 52 -2.58 -11.86 -12.67
CA ASN A 52 -1.77 -11.10 -13.63
C ASN A 52 -0.80 -10.21 -12.86
N LEU A 53 0.49 -10.30 -13.17
CA LEU A 53 1.48 -9.37 -12.63
C LEU A 53 1.19 -7.99 -13.23
N VAL A 54 0.97 -6.99 -12.37
CA VAL A 54 0.79 -5.59 -12.76
C VAL A 54 2.16 -4.94 -12.88
N LYS A 55 2.92 -4.96 -11.77
CA LYS A 55 4.25 -4.37 -11.70
C LYS A 55 5.05 -4.96 -10.55
N SER A 56 6.37 -4.87 -10.65
CA SER A 56 7.31 -5.26 -9.61
C SER A 56 8.32 -4.14 -9.36
N TYR A 57 8.69 -3.96 -8.10
CA TYR A 57 9.62 -2.95 -7.64
C TYR A 57 10.71 -3.61 -6.81
N GLN A 58 11.90 -3.04 -6.86
CA GLN A 58 13.00 -3.43 -6.00
C GLN A 58 13.75 -2.18 -5.58
N GLY A 59 13.96 -2.01 -4.28
CA GLY A 59 14.57 -0.80 -3.76
C GLY A 59 14.39 -0.62 -2.26
N ILE A 60 14.81 0.56 -1.78
CA ILE A 60 14.56 0.99 -0.41
C ILE A 60 13.11 1.46 -0.33
N ALA A 61 12.36 0.92 0.62
CA ALA A 61 11.00 1.36 0.89
C ALA A 61 10.99 2.60 1.79
N GLU A 62 10.23 3.62 1.40
CA GLU A 62 9.95 4.81 2.19
C GLU A 62 8.46 4.81 2.50
N VAL A 63 8.12 4.50 3.76
CA VAL A 63 6.72 4.29 4.19
C VAL A 63 6.40 5.26 5.30
N PHE A 64 5.48 6.18 5.04
CA PHE A 64 5.00 7.14 6.03
C PHE A 64 3.53 6.87 6.32
N PHE A 65 3.27 6.43 7.56
CA PHE A 65 1.92 6.21 8.04
C PHE A 65 1.66 6.96 9.34
N PHE A 66 0.58 7.75 9.36
CA PHE A 66 0.07 8.39 10.56
C PHE A 66 -1.46 8.29 10.57
N GLU A 67 -2.03 8.03 11.74
CA GLU A 67 -3.47 8.00 11.99
C GLU A 67 -3.71 8.67 13.35
N GLY A 68 -4.45 9.78 13.36
CA GLY A 68 -4.68 10.49 14.61
C GLY A 68 -5.70 11.62 14.54
N ASN A 69 -6.21 12.00 15.70
CA ASN A 69 -7.13 13.13 15.86
C ASN A 69 -6.36 14.41 16.14
N GLN A 70 -6.74 15.54 15.52
CA GLN A 70 -6.23 16.85 15.90
C GLN A 70 -7.17 17.52 16.90
N MET A 71 -6.61 18.08 17.99
CA MET A 71 -7.38 18.65 19.10
C MET A 71 -8.35 19.79 18.71
N PHE A 72 -8.11 20.43 17.55
CA PHE A 72 -8.88 21.61 17.08
C PHE A 72 -9.62 21.38 15.75
N TYR A 73 -9.60 20.17 15.19
CA TYR A 73 -10.30 19.84 13.94
C TYR A 73 -11.10 18.55 14.10
N THR A 74 -12.33 18.52 13.57
CA THR A 74 -13.15 17.29 13.59
C THR A 74 -12.71 16.34 12.48
N GLY A 75 -12.35 15.11 12.83
CA GLY A 75 -11.97 14.06 11.86
C GLY A 75 -10.62 13.41 12.19
N THR A 76 -10.42 12.18 11.70
CA THR A 76 -9.13 11.49 11.74
C THR A 76 -8.29 11.97 10.56
N LYS A 77 -7.08 12.45 10.82
CA LYS A 77 -6.09 12.73 9.76
C LYS A 77 -5.28 11.49 9.47
N TYR A 78 -5.00 11.29 8.19
CA TYR A 78 -4.16 10.21 7.70
C TYR A 78 -2.98 10.76 6.93
N VAL A 79 -1.80 10.17 7.14
CA VAL A 79 -0.70 10.16 6.17
C VAL A 79 -0.60 8.71 5.71
N ASN A 80 -0.60 8.48 4.39
CA ASN A 80 -0.67 7.14 3.83
C ASN A 80 0.15 7.08 2.55
N ASP A 81 1.45 7.20 2.75
CA ASP A 81 2.40 7.43 1.69
C ASP A 81 3.40 6.27 1.62
N PHE A 82 3.73 5.82 0.40
CA PHE A 82 4.61 4.68 0.19
C PHE A 82 5.35 4.76 -1.14
N TRP A 83 6.68 4.86 -1.08
CA TRP A 83 7.57 4.79 -2.23
C TRP A 83 8.54 3.60 -2.17
N VAL A 84 9.02 3.18 -3.33
CA VAL A 84 10.18 2.28 -3.46
C VAL A 84 11.11 2.87 -4.52
N ASN A 85 12.30 3.36 -4.11
CA ASN A 85 13.23 4.10 -4.98
C ASN A 85 12.52 5.17 -5.84
N ASP A 86 11.88 6.15 -5.20
CA ASP A 86 11.13 7.24 -5.83
C ASP A 86 9.86 6.85 -6.63
N GLU A 87 9.57 5.56 -6.80
CA GLU A 87 8.32 5.12 -7.42
C GLU A 87 7.17 5.12 -6.41
N ASP A 88 6.09 5.84 -6.73
CA ASP A 88 4.89 5.96 -5.87
C ASP A 88 4.00 4.71 -5.96
N ILE A 89 4.04 3.91 -4.90
CA ILE A 89 3.29 2.65 -4.83
C ILE A 89 1.81 2.90 -4.56
N ILE A 90 1.48 3.99 -3.86
CA ILE A 90 0.08 4.36 -3.60
C ILE A 90 -0.59 4.72 -4.92
N GLN A 91 0.06 5.57 -5.71
CA GLN A 91 -0.43 5.95 -7.04
C GLN A 91 -0.62 4.75 -7.97
N GLU A 92 0.31 3.78 -7.96
CA GLU A 92 0.13 2.55 -8.75
C GLU A 92 -1.10 1.76 -8.29
N LEU A 93 -1.29 1.60 -6.97
CA LEU A 93 -2.42 0.87 -6.41
C LEU A 93 -3.76 1.60 -6.60
N GLU A 94 -3.77 2.93 -6.69
CA GLU A 94 -4.96 3.71 -7.04
C GLU A 94 -5.53 3.32 -8.42
N THR A 95 -4.67 2.96 -9.37
CA THR A 95 -5.12 2.46 -10.69
C THR A 95 -5.90 1.14 -10.60
N LEU A 96 -5.80 0.44 -9.46
CA LEU A 96 -6.42 -0.84 -9.17
C LEU A 96 -7.63 -0.72 -8.22
N VAL A 97 -8.13 0.49 -7.96
CA VAL A 97 -9.32 0.68 -7.12
C VAL A 97 -10.51 -0.14 -7.63
N GLY A 98 -11.16 -0.84 -6.70
CA GLY A 98 -12.25 -1.75 -6.97
C GLY A 98 -11.83 -3.15 -7.46
N LYS A 99 -10.53 -3.41 -7.65
CA LYS A 99 -10.00 -4.73 -8.03
C LYS A 99 -9.51 -5.50 -6.81
N ASP A 100 -9.57 -6.83 -6.90
CA ASP A 100 -8.89 -7.74 -5.97
C ASP A 100 -7.42 -7.87 -6.38
N VAL A 101 -6.53 -7.70 -5.41
CA VAL A 101 -5.08 -7.76 -5.62
C VAL A 101 -4.39 -8.70 -4.63
N ILE A 102 -3.19 -9.13 -4.99
CA ILE A 102 -2.21 -9.74 -4.10
C ILE A 102 -0.92 -8.92 -4.20
N ILE A 103 -0.43 -8.43 -3.08
CA ILE A 103 0.84 -7.74 -2.96
C ILE A 103 1.80 -8.66 -2.20
N LEU A 104 2.88 -9.06 -2.86
CA LEU A 104 3.96 -9.84 -2.27
C LEU A 104 5.10 -8.90 -1.91
N VAL A 105 5.67 -9.04 -0.71
CA VAL A 105 6.82 -8.26 -0.27
C VAL A 105 7.86 -9.16 0.39
N ASN A 106 9.13 -8.91 0.11
CA ASN A 106 10.25 -9.64 0.69
C ASN A 106 11.38 -8.69 1.08
N ASN A 107 11.82 -8.72 2.35
CA ASN A 107 13.02 -7.98 2.75
C ASN A 107 14.26 -8.70 2.22
N ARG A 108 15.12 -7.93 1.58
CA ARG A 108 16.51 -8.31 1.41
C ARG A 108 17.25 -7.83 2.65
N LYS A 109 17.55 -8.76 3.56
CA LYS A 109 18.54 -8.46 4.61
C LYS A 109 19.87 -8.23 3.90
N ILE A 110 20.36 -6.99 3.90
CA ILE A 110 21.76 -6.71 3.57
C ILE A 110 22.57 -7.44 4.66
N LYS A 111 23.35 -8.45 4.24
CA LYS A 111 24.26 -9.19 5.11
C LYS A 111 25.52 -8.38 5.39
#